data_AF-A0A848CUT8-F1
#
_entry.id   AF-A0A848CUT8-F1
#
_cell.length_a   1.000
_cell.length_b   1.000
_cell.length_c   1.000
_cell.angle_alpha   90.00
_cell.angle_beta   90.00
_cell.angle_gamma   90.00
#
_symmetry.space_group_name_H-M   'P 1'
#
loop_
_entity.id
_entity.type
_entity.pdbx_description
1 polymer ?
#
loop_
_entity_poly.entity_id
_entity_poly.type
_entity_poly.pdbx_seq_one_letter_code
_entity_poly.pdbx_strand_id
1 'polypeptide(L)'
;MQEDQTLKKAIDEWERVSQDPEVLLVYEARRKALLDEKSALRRAEKQGEIIGEERGKRIGEEIGKKIGEKKAIMKVALSMIQKGMNNETIAELTELTQEEIEQLRRQ
;
A
#
# COMPACT_ATOMS: atom_id res chain seq x y z
N MET A 1 20.05 -24.01 10.66
CA MET A 1 21.40 -24.34 10.14
C MET A 1 21.72 -25.84 10.23
N GLN A 2 21.51 -26.51 11.37
CA GLN A 2 21.77 -27.97 11.49
C GLN A 2 20.84 -28.83 10.63
N GLU A 3 19.54 -28.50 10.55
CA GLU A 3 18.56 -29.25 9.73
C GLU A 3 18.91 -29.21 8.23
N ASP A 4 19.45 -28.09 7.77
CA ASP A 4 19.85 -27.88 6.37
C ASP A 4 21.07 -28.75 5.99
N GLN A 5 22.00 -28.98 6.94
CA GLN A 5 23.14 -29.88 6.74
C GLN A 5 22.75 -31.36 6.76
N THR A 6 21.81 -31.76 7.64
CA THR A 6 21.31 -33.14 7.70
C THR A 6 20.52 -33.49 6.45
N LEU A 7 19.65 -32.58 6.00
CA LEU A 7 18.89 -32.75 4.76
C LEU A 7 19.82 -32.85 3.55
N LYS A 8 20.83 -31.99 3.47
CA LYS A 8 21.82 -32.03 2.39
C LYS A 8 22.55 -33.37 2.33
N LYS A 9 23.04 -33.89 3.47
CA LYS A 9 23.70 -35.22 3.51
C LYS A 9 22.77 -36.36 3.09
N ALA A 10 21.49 -36.29 3.44
CA ALA A 10 20.51 -37.30 3.04
C ALA A 10 20.21 -37.24 1.53
N ILE A 11 20.17 -36.03 0.95
CA ILE A 11 20.01 -35.83 -0.50
C ILE A 11 21.25 -36.33 -1.24
N ASP A 12 22.44 -35.90 -0.81
CA ASP A 12 23.72 -36.30 -1.44
C ASP A 12 23.91 -37.83 -1.39
N GLU A 13 23.52 -38.46 -0.27
CA GLU A 13 23.55 -39.92 -0.14
C GLU A 13 22.49 -40.56 -1.04
N TRP A 14 21.25 -40.06 -1.06
CA TRP A 14 20.18 -40.57 -1.94
C TRP A 14 20.56 -40.50 -3.42
N GLU A 15 21.14 -39.38 -3.86
CA GLU A 15 21.65 -39.17 -5.21
C GLU A 15 22.80 -40.12 -5.54
N ARG A 16 23.67 -40.43 -4.56
CA ARG A 16 24.74 -41.44 -4.70
C ARG A 16 24.21 -42.86 -4.86
N VAL A 17 23.15 -43.24 -4.13
CA VAL A 17 22.53 -44.59 -4.26
C VAL A 17 21.54 -44.67 -5.42
N SER A 18 20.97 -43.56 -5.87
CA SER A 18 20.08 -43.46 -7.03
C SER A 18 20.92 -43.38 -8.31
N GLN A 19 21.30 -44.53 -8.86
CA GLN A 19 22.11 -44.61 -10.09
C GLN A 19 21.28 -44.52 -11.39
N ASP A 20 20.00 -44.15 -11.32
CA ASP A 20 19.11 -44.09 -12.49
C ASP A 20 18.97 -42.64 -12.99
N PRO A 21 19.51 -42.30 -14.18
CA PRO A 21 19.41 -40.96 -14.76
C PRO A 21 17.98 -40.47 -14.97
N GLU A 22 17.01 -41.35 -15.25
CA GLU A 22 15.62 -40.96 -15.44
C GLU A 22 14.98 -40.51 -14.13
N VAL A 23 15.29 -41.19 -13.02
CA VAL A 23 14.81 -40.85 -11.68
C VAL A 23 15.38 -39.51 -11.22
N LEU A 24 16.68 -39.27 -11.46
CA LEU A 24 17.31 -37.99 -11.15
C LEU A 24 16.69 -36.82 -11.93
N LEU A 25 16.47 -37.00 -13.24
CA LEU A 25 15.84 -35.98 -14.08
C LEU A 25 14.43 -35.62 -13.60
N VAL A 26 13.60 -36.62 -13.27
CA VAL A 26 12.24 -36.39 -12.74
C VAL A 26 12.29 -35.67 -11.39
N TYR A 27 13.22 -36.05 -10.52
CA TYR A 27 13.42 -35.39 -9.24
C TYR A 27 13.84 -33.92 -9.40
N GLU A 28 14.83 -33.64 -10.26
CA GLU A 28 15.28 -32.28 -10.55
C GLU A 28 14.16 -31.43 -11.15
N ALA A 29 13.38 -31.98 -12.09
CA ALA A 29 12.24 -31.30 -12.68
C ALA A 29 11.18 -30.95 -11.62
N ARG A 30 10.86 -31.88 -10.72
CA ARG A 30 9.94 -31.62 -9.59
C ARG A 30 10.50 -30.56 -8.64
N ARG A 31 11.77 -30.65 -8.29
CA ARG A 31 12.44 -29.67 -7.42
C ARG A 31 12.44 -28.28 -8.06
N LYS A 32 12.72 -28.19 -9.36
CA LYS A 32 12.65 -26.94 -10.12
C LYS A 32 11.23 -26.37 -10.12
N ALA A 33 10.20 -27.20 -10.37
CA ALA A 33 8.81 -26.75 -10.34
C ALA A 33 8.41 -26.15 -8.98
N LEU A 34 8.81 -26.79 -7.88
CA LEU A 34 8.55 -26.29 -6.53
C LEU A 34 9.29 -24.95 -6.25
N LEU A 35 10.52 -24.82 -6.75
CA LEU A 35 11.27 -23.57 -6.64
C LEU A 35 10.65 -22.45 -7.48
N ASP A 36 10.19 -22.76 -8.69
CA ASP A 36 9.53 -21.82 -9.60
C ASP A 36 8.20 -21.33 -8.98
N GLU A 37 7.41 -22.23 -8.39
CA GLU A 37 6.18 -21.92 -7.67
C GLU A 37 6.45 -21.02 -6.46
N LYS A 38 7.41 -21.40 -5.60
CA LYS A 38 7.81 -20.58 -4.44
C LYS A 38 8.30 -19.20 -4.87
N SER A 39 9.03 -19.12 -5.98
CA SER A 39 9.52 -17.86 -6.53
C SER A 39 8.37 -17.01 -7.07
N ALA A 40 7.39 -17.63 -7.73
CA ALA A 40 6.21 -16.94 -8.22
C ALA A 40 5.37 -16.36 -7.08
N LEU A 41 5.15 -17.12 -6.00
CA LEU A 41 4.45 -16.64 -4.81
C LEU A 41 5.15 -15.45 -4.16
N ARG A 42 6.48 -15.53 -3.96
CA ARG A 42 7.27 -14.40 -3.42
C ARG A 42 7.19 -13.15 -4.28
N ARG A 43 7.20 -13.31 -5.62
CA ARG A 43 7.02 -12.18 -6.54
C ARG A 43 5.62 -11.58 -6.41
N ALA A 44 4.59 -12.41 -6.33
CA ALA A 44 3.21 -11.95 -6.19
C ALA A 44 3.00 -11.20 -4.86
N GLU A 45 3.54 -11.71 -3.75
CA GLU A 45 3.51 -11.07 -2.44
C GLU A 45 4.21 -9.71 -2.48
N LYS A 46 5.45 -9.65 -2.96
CA LYS A 46 6.20 -8.40 -3.10
C LYS A 46 5.48 -7.38 -4.00
N GLN A 47 4.91 -7.84 -5.11
CA GLN A 47 4.15 -6.97 -6.01
C GLN A 47 2.88 -6.44 -5.33
N GLY A 48 2.21 -7.29 -4.53
CA GLY A 48 1.06 -6.90 -3.72
C GLY A 48 1.40 -5.81 -2.70
N GLU A 49 2.54 -5.95 -2.01
CA GLU A 49 3.04 -4.93 -1.06
C GLU A 49 3.31 -3.60 -1.77
N ILE A 50 4.01 -3.62 -2.90
CA ILE A 50 4.32 -2.41 -3.68
C ILE A 50 3.03 -1.71 -4.14
N ILE A 51 2.09 -2.46 -4.73
CA ILE A 51 0.81 -1.90 -5.18
C ILE A 51 0.02 -1.34 -4.00
N GLY A 52 0.02 -2.05 -2.86
CA GLY A 52 -0.66 -1.61 -1.64
C GLY A 52 -0.09 -0.29 -1.11
N GLU A 53 1.23 -0.17 -1.04
CA GLU A 53 1.91 1.03 -0.58
C GLU A 53 1.67 2.23 -1.51
N GLU A 54 1.83 2.03 -2.84
CA GLU A 54 1.59 3.08 -3.83
C GLU A 54 0.14 3.57 -3.81
N ARG A 55 -0.81 2.63 -3.71
CA ARG A 55 -2.24 2.96 -3.61
C ARG A 55 -2.54 3.70 -2.31
N GLY A 56 -1.98 3.25 -1.19
CA GLY A 56 -2.14 3.88 0.11
C GLY A 56 -1.62 5.32 0.12
N LYS A 57 -0.41 5.54 -0.42
CA LYS A 57 0.19 6.88 -0.57
C LYS A 57 -0.69 7.79 -1.41
N ARG A 58 -1.11 7.34 -2.61
CA ARG A 58 -1.94 8.14 -3.50
C ARG A 58 -3.28 8.55 -2.88
N ILE A 59 -3.98 7.59 -2.26
CA ILE A 59 -5.26 7.85 -1.59
C ILE A 59 -5.04 8.79 -0.40
N GLY A 60 -4.00 8.56 0.40
CA GLY A 60 -3.66 9.40 1.55
C GLY A 60 -3.34 10.84 1.14
N GLU A 61 -2.56 11.04 0.08
CA GLU A 61 -2.25 12.36 -0.47
C GLU A 61 -3.50 13.07 -0.99
N GLU A 62 -4.37 12.39 -1.73
CA GLU A 62 -5.60 13.01 -2.25
C GLU A 62 -6.56 13.41 -1.13
N ILE A 63 -6.79 12.52 -0.15
CA ILE A 63 -7.64 12.82 1.01
C ILE A 63 -7.01 13.95 1.84
N GLY A 64 -5.71 13.87 2.09
CA GLY A 64 -4.96 14.88 2.84
C GLY A 64 -5.04 16.25 2.19
N LYS A 65 -4.90 16.33 0.86
CA LYS A 65 -5.04 17.56 0.08
C LYS A 65 -6.44 18.15 0.21
N LYS A 66 -7.50 17.36 -0.01
CA LYS A 66 -8.90 17.83 0.12
C LYS A 66 -9.22 18.34 1.52
N ILE A 67 -8.78 17.62 2.56
CA ILE A 67 -8.96 18.05 3.96
C ILE A 67 -8.17 19.34 4.22
N GLY A 68 -6.94 19.43 3.72
CA GLY A 68 -6.10 20.62 3.86
C GLY A 68 -6.70 21.86 3.20
N GLU A 69 -7.17 21.72 1.95
CA GLU A 69 -7.85 22.78 1.20
C GLU A 69 -9.10 23.26 1.93
N LYS A 70 -9.98 22.35 2.35
CA LYS A 70 -11.19 22.72 3.11
C LYS A 70 -10.84 23.44 4.42
N LYS A 71 -9.85 22.96 5.17
CA LYS A 71 -9.38 23.62 6.41
C LYS A 71 -8.82 25.01 6.13
N ALA A 72 -8.07 25.19 5.04
CA ALA A 72 -7.51 26.48 4.65
C ALA A 72 -8.62 27.48 4.31
N ILE A 73 -9.61 27.06 3.52
CA ILE A 73 -10.80 27.85 3.17
C ILE A 73 -11.55 28.27 4.44
N MET A 74 -11.83 27.34 5.36
CA MET A 74 -12.50 27.64 6.62
C MET A 74 -11.71 28.65 7.48
N LYS A 75 -10.37 28.54 7.52
CA LYS A 75 -9.53 29.50 8.25
C LYS A 75 -9.57 30.90 7.64
N VAL A 76 -9.60 31.00 6.31
CA VAL A 76 -9.76 32.27 5.60
C VAL A 76 -11.14 32.86 5.87
N ALA A 77 -12.21 32.05 5.79
CA ALA A 77 -13.57 32.48 6.09
C ALA A 77 -13.71 33.01 7.52
N LEU A 78 -13.12 32.34 8.52
CA LEU A 78 -13.07 32.84 9.90
C LEU A 78 -12.39 34.21 10.00
N SER A 79 -11.30 34.40 9.26
CA SER A 79 -10.60 35.70 9.22
C SER A 79 -11.45 36.80 8.56
N MET A 80 -12.24 36.45 7.54
CA MET A 80 -13.20 37.37 6.90
C MET A 80 -14.35 37.75 7.85
N ILE A 81 -14.88 36.77 8.59
CA ILE A 81 -15.89 36.97 9.65
C ILE A 81 -15.38 37.96 10.69
N GLN A 82 -14.15 37.76 11.19
CA GLN A 82 -13.53 38.64 12.18
C GLN A 82 -13.33 40.07 11.67
N LYS A 83 -13.17 40.25 10.36
CA LYS A 83 -13.10 41.56 9.70
C LYS A 83 -14.46 42.18 9.41
N GLY A 84 -15.56 41.53 9.80
CA GLY A 84 -16.91 42.06 9.65
C GLY A 84 -17.51 41.93 8.25
N MET A 85 -16.97 41.07 7.38
CA MET A 85 -17.60 40.80 6.07
C MET A 85 -18.96 40.12 6.24
N ASN A 86 -19.91 40.36 5.33
CA ASN A 86 -21.22 39.71 5.34
C ASN A 86 -21.15 38.27 4.76
N ASN A 87 -22.20 37.48 4.98
CA ASN A 87 -22.21 36.08 4.56
C ASN A 87 -22.26 35.90 3.04
N GLU A 88 -22.92 36.81 2.31
CA GLU A 88 -22.99 36.75 0.85
C GLU A 88 -21.59 36.86 0.24
N THR A 89 -20.80 37.86 0.66
CA THR A 89 -19.43 38.08 0.18
C THR A 89 -18.52 36.90 0.56
N ILE A 90 -18.67 36.35 1.77
CA ILE A 90 -17.86 35.20 2.20
C ILE A 90 -18.20 33.97 1.36
N ALA A 91 -19.48 33.69 1.11
CA ALA A 91 -19.91 32.57 0.27
C ALA A 91 -19.36 32.69 -1.15
N GLU A 92 -19.42 33.89 -1.74
CA GLU A 92 -18.87 34.16 -3.07
C GLU A 92 -17.35 33.93 -3.15
N LEU A 93 -16.59 34.35 -2.13
CA LEU A 93 -15.13 34.28 -2.15
C LEU A 93 -14.55 32.93 -1.70
N THR A 94 -15.31 32.14 -0.95
CA THR A 94 -14.82 30.90 -0.31
C THR A 94 -15.53 29.65 -0.80
N GLU A 95 -16.59 29.79 -1.59
CA GLU A 95 -17.46 28.72 -2.06
C GLU A 95 -18.10 27.89 -0.93
N LEU A 96 -18.07 28.40 0.31
CA LEU A 96 -18.75 27.79 1.46
C LEU A 96 -20.26 28.02 1.36
N THR A 97 -21.05 27.07 1.85
CA THR A 97 -22.49 27.27 1.93
C THR A 97 -22.85 28.26 3.04
N GLN A 98 -24.05 28.85 2.96
CA GLN A 98 -24.56 29.73 4.00
C GLN A 98 -24.58 29.02 5.37
N GLU A 99 -24.97 27.75 5.39
CA GLU A 99 -24.96 26.93 6.61
C GLU A 99 -23.55 26.74 7.19
N GLU A 100 -22.54 26.48 6.34
CA GLU A 100 -21.15 26.36 6.80
C GLU A 100 -20.64 27.66 7.40
N ILE A 101 -20.96 28.80 6.78
CA ILE A 101 -20.57 30.14 7.27
C ILE A 101 -21.28 30.46 8.58
N GLU A 102 -22.57 30.16 8.69
CA GLU A 102 -23.32 30.34 9.93
C GLU A 102 -22.76 29.49 11.07
N GLN A 103 -22.37 28.24 10.79
CA GLN A 103 -21.70 27.40 11.78
C GLN A 103 -20.38 28.02 12.24
N LEU A 104 -19.57 28.56 11.31
CA LEU A 104 -18.32 29.23 11.65
C LEU A 104 -18.53 30.48 12.51
N ARG A 105 -19.65 31.22 12.35
CA ARG A 105 -19.97 32.39 13.18
C ARG A 105 -20.44 32.04 14.59
N ARG A 106 -20.97 30.84 14.79
CA ARG A 106 -21.48 30.37 16.08
C ARG A 106 -20.38 29.75 16.95
N GLN A 107 -19.18 29.53 16.40
CA GLN A 107 -17.98 29.14 17.14
C GLN A 107 -17.40 30.35 17.89
#